data_AF-A0A811PBB3-F1
#
_entry.id   AF-A0A811PBB3-F1
#
_cell.length_a   1.000
_cell.length_b   1.000
_cell.length_c   1.000
_cell.angle_alpha   90.00
_cell.angle_beta   90.00
_cell.angle_gamma   90.00
#
_symmetry.space_group_name_H-M   'P 1'
#
loop_
_entity.id
_entity.type
_entity.pdbx_description
1 polymer ?
#
loop_
_entity_poly.entity_id
_entity_poly.type
_entity_poly.pdbx_seq_one_letter_code
_entity_poly.pdbx_strand_id
1 'polypeptide(L)'
;MPHGPDSTVPHTERKKRRCFLLNRRPTTKSSSGARPPLPCYASGTAWVLTFNPERVKEFLLRTKQLEVPPTSRMFRHAVAAVANNPKEKVAAKLEFFNRTLGCSESEVSTAVSKIPAILGLSDEILLRKIEFLVNEAAMEPQYIVERPVLLALSLEKRLVARHYVMKVLREKGLLDGRTGFYTFAKLGEGAFKLRFLALQMLMLQLVLADGGTAIYAHWQMRPCDGS
;
A
#
# COMPACT_ATOMS: atom_id res chain seq x y z
N MET A 1 -41.04 21.15 37.88
CA MET A 1 -41.44 20.83 36.48
C MET A 1 -41.85 22.12 35.80
N PRO A 2 -41.59 22.41 34.51
CA PRO A 2 -41.02 21.55 33.46
C PRO A 2 -39.93 22.18 32.52
N HIS A 3 -39.14 21.28 31.93
CA HIS A 3 -38.59 21.13 30.55
C HIS A 3 -38.32 22.31 29.59
N GLY A 4 -37.04 22.42 29.15
CA GLY A 4 -36.52 22.35 27.75
C GLY A 4 -36.86 23.46 26.72
N PRO A 5 -36.11 23.64 25.59
CA PRO A 5 -35.32 22.60 24.90
C PRO A 5 -33.89 22.99 24.42
N ASP A 6 -33.27 21.94 23.90
CA ASP A 6 -31.97 21.70 23.26
C ASP A 6 -31.85 22.27 21.82
N SER A 7 -30.61 22.54 21.36
CA SER A 7 -30.16 22.33 19.95
C SER A 7 -28.73 22.87 19.64
N THR A 8 -27.78 21.92 19.59
CA THR A 8 -26.85 21.66 18.45
C THR A 8 -26.04 22.78 17.73
N VAL A 9 -24.74 22.90 18.09
CA VAL A 9 -23.46 22.67 17.30
C VAL A 9 -23.40 23.18 15.82
N PRO A 10 -22.36 23.94 15.36
CA PRO A 10 -21.10 23.29 14.93
C PRO A 10 -19.74 23.95 15.15
N HIS A 11 -18.80 23.01 15.21
CA HIS A 11 -17.39 23.03 15.49
C HIS A 11 -16.57 23.47 14.26
N THR A 12 -16.25 24.75 14.12
CA THR A 12 -15.25 25.25 13.17
C THR A 12 -14.57 26.49 13.74
N GLU A 13 -13.27 26.62 13.49
CA GLU A 13 -12.37 27.68 13.98
C GLU A 13 -11.69 27.44 15.34
N ARG A 14 -10.67 26.58 15.35
CA ARG A 14 -9.48 26.81 16.17
C ARG A 14 -8.23 26.33 15.44
N LYS A 15 -7.87 27.10 14.42
CA LYS A 15 -6.56 27.03 13.75
C LYS A 15 -5.82 28.33 14.05
N LYS A 16 -4.54 28.17 14.39
CA LYS A 16 -3.47 29.19 14.50
C LYS A 16 -3.32 29.86 15.87
N ARG A 17 -2.19 29.53 16.50
CA ARG A 17 -1.40 30.18 17.57
C ARG A 17 -1.02 29.05 18.54
N ARG A 18 0.23 28.73 18.86
CA ARG A 18 1.51 29.41 18.75
C ARG A 18 2.55 28.36 19.18
N CYS A 19 3.46 27.94 18.30
CA CYS A 19 4.64 27.16 18.73
C CYS A 19 5.81 28.14 18.80
N PHE A 20 5.96 28.75 19.97
CA PHE A 20 7.16 29.49 20.36
C PHE A 20 7.56 28.94 21.72
N LEU A 21 8.85 28.65 21.88
CA LEU A 21 9.54 28.08 23.05
C LEU A 21 9.32 26.55 23.17
N LEU A 22 10.33 25.69 23.15
CA LEU A 22 11.62 25.77 23.83
C LEU A 22 12.73 25.07 23.02
N ASN A 23 13.69 25.85 22.53
CA ASN A 23 15.07 25.37 22.37
C ASN A 23 15.70 25.35 23.77
N ARG A 24 15.68 24.19 24.43
CA ARG A 24 16.59 23.90 25.54
C ARG A 24 17.48 22.73 25.11
N ARG A 25 18.78 23.00 25.01
CA ARG A 25 19.83 21.98 24.82
C ARG A 25 19.74 20.97 25.97
N PRO A 26 19.84 19.65 25.74
CA PRO A 26 20.09 18.72 26.82
C PRO A 26 21.57 18.73 27.15
N THR A 27 21.87 19.13 28.39
CA THR A 27 23.13 18.84 29.07
C THR A 27 23.29 17.34 29.27
N THR A 28 24.54 16.89 29.29
CA THR A 28 24.97 15.50 29.41
C THR A 28 24.48 14.77 30.67
N LYS A 29 24.35 13.44 30.53
CA LYS A 29 24.25 12.36 31.54
C LYS A 29 22.84 11.98 32.02
N SER A 30 22.32 10.88 31.48
CA SER A 30 21.85 9.75 32.30
C SER A 30 21.64 8.51 31.42
N SER A 31 22.21 7.40 31.85
CA SER A 31 21.98 6.04 31.39
C SER A 31 20.52 5.64 31.61
N SER A 32 19.71 5.66 30.55
CA SER A 32 18.52 4.82 30.46
C SER A 32 18.23 4.56 28.99
N GLY A 33 17.92 3.31 28.65
CA GLY A 33 17.71 2.81 27.29
C GLY A 33 16.42 3.33 26.63
N ALA A 34 16.21 4.64 26.62
CA ALA A 34 15.11 5.25 25.91
C ALA A 34 15.40 5.22 24.40
N ARG A 35 14.59 4.44 23.68
CA ARG A 35 14.58 4.43 22.22
C ARG A 35 14.23 5.84 21.74
N PRO A 36 15.03 6.50 20.88
CA PRO A 36 14.68 7.82 20.37
C PRO A 36 13.34 7.75 19.62
N PRO A 37 12.49 8.79 19.70
CA PRO A 37 11.22 8.82 19.00
C PRO A 37 11.45 8.60 17.50
N LEU A 38 10.69 7.68 16.91
CA LEU A 38 10.77 7.37 15.48
C LEU A 38 10.44 8.64 14.69
N PRO A 39 11.34 9.12 13.81
CA PRO A 39 11.01 10.27 12.96
C PRO A 39 9.89 9.87 12.01
N CYS A 40 8.87 10.72 11.92
CA CYS A 40 7.84 10.61 10.91
C CYS A 40 8.47 10.60 9.50
N TYR A 41 7.92 9.76 8.64
CA TYR A 41 8.38 9.43 7.29
C TYR A 41 8.65 10.67 6.42
N ALA A 42 9.84 11.25 6.53
CA ALA A 42 10.30 12.35 5.68
C ALA A 42 11.81 12.20 5.43
N SER A 43 12.13 11.64 4.26
CA SER A 43 13.37 11.83 3.50
C SER A 43 14.70 11.81 4.27
N GLY A 44 15.23 10.60 4.49
CA GLY A 44 16.67 10.41 4.66
C GLY A 44 17.01 9.21 5.52
N THR A 45 17.75 8.24 4.97
CA THR A 45 18.38 7.16 5.75
C THR A 45 19.51 7.67 6.65
N ALA A 46 19.76 8.99 6.65
CA ALA A 46 20.79 9.68 7.42
C ALA A 46 20.64 9.48 8.93
N TRP A 47 19.41 9.29 9.45
CA TRP A 47 19.20 8.99 10.87
C TRP A 47 19.86 7.67 11.30
N VAL A 48 20.07 6.71 10.39
CA VAL A 48 20.78 5.48 10.73
C VAL A 48 22.24 5.76 11.11
N LEU A 49 22.82 6.84 10.57
CA LEU A 49 24.19 7.26 10.88
C LEU A 49 24.31 7.94 12.25
N THR A 50 23.19 8.26 12.91
CA THR A 50 23.22 8.82 14.28
C THR A 50 23.36 7.75 15.35
N PHE A 51 23.26 6.45 15.00
CA PHE A 51 23.56 5.36 15.93
C PHE A 51 25.07 5.23 16.15
N ASN A 52 25.45 4.55 17.25
CA ASN A 52 26.85 4.21 17.46
C ASN A 52 27.40 3.31 16.33
N PRO A 53 28.70 3.38 16.01
CA PRO A 53 29.28 2.62 14.90
C PRO A 53 29.07 1.11 15.00
N GLU A 54 29.05 0.55 16.21
CA GLU A 54 28.84 -0.89 16.41
C GLU A 54 27.42 -1.34 16.01
N ARG A 55 26.38 -0.57 16.33
CA ARG A 55 25.01 -0.83 15.86
C ARG A 55 24.90 -0.67 14.35
N VAL A 56 25.58 0.31 13.77
CA VAL A 56 25.60 0.46 12.30
C VAL A 56 26.23 -0.76 11.65
N LYS A 57 27.37 -1.27 12.16
CA LYS A 57 27.97 -2.52 11.69
C LYS A 57 27.01 -3.70 11.81
N GLU A 58 26.30 -3.83 12.93
CA GLU A 58 25.27 -4.87 13.12
C GLU A 58 24.17 -4.78 12.04
N PHE A 59 23.63 -3.59 11.77
CA PHE A 59 22.62 -3.39 10.73
C PHE A 59 23.14 -3.75 9.33
N LEU A 60 24.40 -3.41 9.03
CA LEU A 60 25.03 -3.78 7.76
C LEU A 60 25.19 -5.30 7.64
N LEU A 61 25.59 -6.00 8.70
CA LEU A 61 25.69 -7.46 8.71
C LEU A 61 24.33 -8.12 8.51
N ARG A 62 23.30 -7.64 9.21
CA ARG A 62 21.91 -8.14 9.05
C ARG A 62 21.35 -7.83 7.66
N THR A 63 21.74 -6.72 7.04
CA THR A 63 21.33 -6.41 5.66
C THR A 63 21.95 -7.36 4.64
N LYS A 64 23.17 -7.86 4.88
CA LYS A 64 23.78 -8.89 4.02
C LYS A 64 23.00 -10.21 4.04
N GLN A 65 22.36 -10.54 5.17
CA GLN A 65 21.50 -11.73 5.28
C GLN A 65 20.22 -11.62 4.43
N LEU A 66 19.80 -10.40 4.10
CA LEU A 66 18.68 -10.14 3.18
C LEU A 66 19.12 -10.10 1.71
N GLU A 67 20.37 -10.49 1.42
CA GLU A 67 20.91 -10.63 0.06
C GLU A 67 20.84 -9.35 -0.79
N VAL A 68 20.81 -8.17 -0.16
CA VAL A 68 20.81 -6.88 -0.88
C VAL A 68 22.25 -6.45 -1.19
N PRO A 69 22.63 -6.27 -2.47
CA PRO A 69 23.98 -5.82 -2.82
C PRO A 69 24.26 -4.41 -2.27
N PRO A 70 25.43 -4.15 -1.66
CA PRO A 70 25.79 -2.82 -1.14
C PRO A 70 25.80 -1.70 -2.19
N THR A 71 26.02 -2.06 -3.47
CA THR A 71 26.01 -1.13 -4.60
C THR A 71 24.59 -0.77 -5.08
N SER A 72 23.57 -1.50 -4.62
CA SER A 72 22.18 -1.25 -5.01
C SER A 72 21.62 0.00 -4.34
N ARG A 73 20.83 0.78 -5.08
CA ARG A 73 20.02 1.87 -4.50
C ARG A 73 19.07 1.38 -3.40
N MET A 74 18.74 0.08 -3.40
CA MET A 74 17.88 -0.53 -2.39
C MET A 74 18.60 -0.75 -1.05
N PHE A 75 19.94 -0.80 -1.05
CA PHE A 75 20.73 -1.08 0.15
C PHE A 75 20.43 -0.13 1.30
N ARG A 76 20.37 1.18 1.03
CA ARG A 76 20.00 2.17 2.06
C ARG A 76 18.61 1.93 2.65
N HIS A 77 17.65 1.48 1.83
CA HIS A 77 16.29 1.20 2.26
C HIS A 77 16.23 -0.08 3.09
N ALA A 78 17.02 -1.10 2.72
CA ALA A 78 17.16 -2.33 3.48
C ALA A 78 17.80 -2.07 4.86
N VAL A 79 18.89 -1.31 4.90
CA VAL A 79 19.54 -0.88 6.15
C VAL A 79 18.55 -0.13 7.04
N ALA A 80 17.77 0.80 6.49
CA ALA A 80 16.76 1.53 7.26
C ALA A 80 15.62 0.62 7.76
N ALA A 81 15.18 -0.36 6.97
CA ALA A 81 14.16 -1.32 7.39
C ALA A 81 14.66 -2.22 8.52
N VAL A 82 15.91 -2.70 8.43
CA VAL A 82 16.58 -3.50 9.47
C VAL A 82 16.83 -2.68 10.73
N ALA A 83 17.18 -1.40 10.62
CA ALA A 83 17.36 -0.52 11.76
C ALA A 83 16.04 -0.25 12.52
N ASN A 84 14.92 -0.18 11.78
CA ASN A 84 13.60 0.05 12.37
C ASN A 84 12.99 -1.21 13.02
N ASN A 85 13.42 -2.40 12.61
CA ASN A 85 12.82 -3.67 13.06
C ASN A 85 13.84 -4.53 13.82
N PRO A 86 13.53 -5.00 15.04
CA PRO A 86 14.41 -5.92 15.76
C PRO A 86 14.55 -7.25 15.00
N LYS A 87 15.62 -7.99 15.26
CA LYS A 87 15.97 -9.22 14.52
C LYS A 87 14.85 -10.25 14.58
N GLU A 88 14.25 -10.40 15.76
CA GLU A 88 13.15 -11.33 16.06
C GLU A 88 11.91 -10.98 15.23
N LYS A 89 11.60 -9.69 15.10
CA LYS A 89 10.48 -9.23 14.28
C LYS A 89 10.71 -9.47 12.79
N VAL A 90 11.96 -9.34 12.32
CA VAL A 90 12.27 -9.67 10.92
C VAL A 90 12.10 -11.17 10.69
N ALA A 91 12.62 -12.03 11.57
CA ALA A 91 12.46 -13.48 11.47
C ALA A 91 10.98 -13.91 11.49
N ALA A 92 10.20 -13.43 12.45
CA ALA A 92 8.77 -13.69 12.54
C ALA A 92 8.01 -13.22 11.29
N LYS A 93 8.44 -12.10 10.69
CA LYS A 93 7.84 -11.61 9.45
C LYS A 93 8.15 -12.51 8.25
N LEU A 94 9.37 -13.04 8.16
CA LEU A 94 9.73 -13.99 7.10
C LEU A 94 8.93 -15.28 7.23
N GLU A 95 8.80 -15.80 8.46
CA GLU A 95 7.97 -16.97 8.76
C GLU A 95 6.49 -16.74 8.42
N PHE A 96 5.95 -15.56 8.73
CA PHE A 96 4.60 -15.17 8.34
C PHE A 96 4.38 -15.29 6.83
N PHE A 97 5.31 -14.79 6.00
CA PHE A 97 5.20 -14.90 4.55
C PHE A 97 5.31 -16.34 4.06
N ASN A 98 6.23 -17.13 4.63
CA ASN A 98 6.35 -18.56 4.33
C ASN A 98 5.03 -19.30 4.60
N ARG A 99 4.44 -19.09 5.78
CA ARG A 99 3.18 -19.73 6.18
C ARG A 99 1.98 -19.29 5.33
N THR A 100 1.89 -18.00 4.99
CA THR A 100 0.72 -17.44 4.28
C THR A 100 0.76 -17.65 2.78
N LEU A 101 1.95 -17.63 2.16
CA LEU A 101 2.11 -17.76 0.71
C LEU A 101 2.67 -19.12 0.28
N GLY A 102 3.11 -19.96 1.22
CA GLY A 102 3.66 -21.29 0.94
C GLY A 102 5.03 -21.26 0.26
N CYS A 103 5.76 -20.15 0.34
CA CYS A 103 7.02 -19.95 -0.36
C CYS A 103 8.23 -20.28 0.52
N SER A 104 9.36 -20.63 -0.11
CA SER A 104 10.62 -20.89 0.58
C SER A 104 11.21 -19.65 1.25
N GLU A 105 12.06 -19.84 2.26
CA GLU A 105 12.73 -18.73 2.96
C GLU A 105 13.57 -17.86 2.02
N SER A 106 14.23 -18.46 1.02
CA SER A 106 15.02 -17.75 0.01
C SER A 106 14.15 -16.83 -0.87
N GLU A 107 12.96 -17.30 -1.28
CA GLU A 107 12.03 -16.50 -2.08
C GLU A 107 11.48 -15.32 -1.27
N VAL A 108 11.15 -15.54 -0.01
CA VAL A 108 10.70 -14.46 0.88
C VAL A 108 11.82 -13.45 1.13
N SER A 109 13.06 -13.91 1.36
CA SER A 109 14.23 -13.05 1.50
C SER A 109 14.43 -12.19 0.25
N THR A 110 14.32 -12.79 -0.93
CA THR A 110 14.38 -12.09 -2.22
C THR A 110 13.24 -11.06 -2.38
N ALA A 111 12.04 -11.37 -1.91
CA ALA A 111 10.92 -10.43 -1.95
C ALA A 111 11.15 -9.22 -1.02
N VAL A 112 11.63 -9.48 0.20
CA VAL A 112 12.00 -8.44 1.17
C VAL A 112 13.17 -7.59 0.66
N SER A 113 14.15 -8.20 -0.01
CA SER A 113 15.31 -7.51 -0.58
C SER A 113 14.88 -6.49 -1.65
N LYS A 114 13.84 -6.82 -2.44
CA LYS A 114 13.23 -5.93 -3.44
C LYS A 114 12.41 -4.81 -2.80
N ILE A 115 11.66 -5.08 -1.73
CA ILE A 115 10.82 -4.09 -1.05
C ILE A 115 10.94 -4.22 0.47
N PRO A 116 12.01 -3.67 1.08
CA PRO A 116 12.24 -3.79 2.54
C PRO A 116 11.16 -3.13 3.40
N ALA A 117 10.41 -2.19 2.82
CA ALA A 117 9.32 -1.48 3.50
C ALA A 117 8.19 -2.41 3.97
N ILE A 118 8.02 -3.60 3.38
CA ILE A 118 6.98 -4.56 3.81
C ILE A 118 7.21 -5.07 5.24
N LEU A 119 8.46 -5.06 5.73
CA LEU A 119 8.77 -5.42 7.12
C LEU A 119 8.16 -4.46 8.15
N GLY A 120 7.88 -3.22 7.73
CA GLY A 120 7.26 -2.20 8.57
C GLY A 120 5.73 -2.31 8.67
N LEU A 121 5.09 -3.11 7.83
CA LEU A 121 3.63 -3.29 7.84
C LEU A 121 3.21 -4.24 8.97
N SER A 122 2.00 -4.06 9.49
CA SER A 122 1.42 -5.01 10.46
C SER A 122 1.00 -6.31 9.77
N ASP A 123 0.92 -7.40 10.53
CA ASP A 123 0.50 -8.71 9.99
C ASP A 123 -0.95 -8.66 9.51
N GLU A 124 -1.82 -7.94 10.21
CA GLU A 124 -3.23 -7.78 9.83
C GLU A 124 -3.37 -7.07 8.48
N ILE A 125 -2.56 -6.02 8.25
CA ILE A 125 -2.56 -5.28 6.98
C ILE A 125 -2.04 -6.15 5.84
N LEU A 126 -0.99 -6.94 6.09
CA LEU A 126 -0.42 -7.83 5.09
C LEU A 126 -1.39 -8.97 4.75
N LEU A 127 -2.01 -9.58 5.76
CA LEU A 127 -2.96 -10.66 5.59
C LEU A 127 -4.14 -10.22 4.73
N ARG A 128 -4.77 -9.08 5.05
CA ARG A 128 -5.87 -8.53 4.23
C ARG A 128 -5.47 -8.26 2.78
N LYS A 129 -4.22 -7.85 2.53
CA LYS A 129 -3.71 -7.67 1.17
C LYS A 129 -3.54 -9.00 0.46
N ILE A 130 -2.97 -9.99 1.14
CA ILE A 130 -2.75 -11.33 0.58
C ILE A 130 -4.10 -11.98 0.26
N GLU A 131 -5.04 -11.97 1.21
CA GLU A 131 -6.40 -12.49 1.02
C GLU A 131 -7.09 -11.85 -0.18
N PHE A 132 -7.02 -10.51 -0.30
CA PHE A 132 -7.57 -9.83 -1.47
C PHE A 132 -6.88 -10.26 -2.77
N LEU A 133 -5.55 -10.32 -2.78
CA LEU A 133 -4.80 -10.66 -4.00
C LEU A 133 -5.06 -12.11 -4.44
N VAL A 134 -5.11 -13.05 -3.50
CA VAL A 134 -5.32 -14.47 -3.77
C VAL A 134 -6.79 -14.74 -4.10
N ASN A 135 -7.71 -14.32 -3.24
CA ASN A 135 -9.12 -14.73 -3.33
C ASN A 135 -9.92 -13.89 -4.33
N GLU A 136 -9.75 -12.57 -4.31
CA GLU A 136 -10.54 -11.66 -5.15
C GLU A 136 -9.85 -11.38 -6.49
N ALA A 137 -8.54 -11.15 -6.46
CA ALA A 137 -7.76 -10.89 -7.67
C ALA A 137 -7.24 -12.17 -8.36
N ALA A 138 -7.57 -13.35 -7.83
CA ALA A 138 -7.22 -14.66 -8.36
C ALA A 138 -5.72 -14.79 -8.70
N MET A 139 -4.87 -14.30 -7.80
CA MET A 139 -3.42 -14.37 -7.99
C MET A 139 -2.81 -15.57 -7.30
N GLU A 140 -1.94 -16.25 -8.05
CA GLU A 140 -1.05 -17.26 -7.49
C GLU A 140 -0.12 -16.65 -6.43
N PRO A 141 0.05 -17.29 -5.26
CA PRO A 141 0.97 -16.83 -4.22
C PRO A 141 2.38 -16.54 -4.74
N GLN A 142 2.87 -17.40 -5.64
CA GLN A 142 4.18 -17.24 -6.29
C GLN A 142 4.28 -15.91 -7.05
N TYR A 143 3.21 -15.52 -7.76
CA TYR A 143 3.18 -14.26 -8.50
C TYR A 143 3.30 -13.03 -7.57
N ILE A 144 2.73 -13.13 -6.37
CA ILE A 144 2.78 -12.08 -5.33
C ILE A 144 4.22 -11.96 -4.78
N VAL A 145 4.87 -13.09 -4.46
CA VAL A 145 6.24 -13.11 -3.93
C VAL A 145 7.25 -12.59 -4.94
N GLU A 146 7.06 -12.88 -6.23
CA GLU A 146 7.88 -12.31 -7.29
C GLU A 146 7.71 -10.78 -7.43
N ARG A 147 6.54 -10.25 -7.03
CA ARG A 147 6.13 -8.84 -7.19
C ARG A 147 5.69 -8.22 -5.85
N PRO A 148 6.59 -8.15 -4.85
CA PRO A 148 6.27 -7.68 -3.50
C PRO A 148 5.84 -6.21 -3.42
N VAL A 149 6.04 -5.45 -4.51
CA VAL A 149 5.51 -4.09 -4.68
C VAL A 149 4.01 -4.05 -4.43
N LEU A 150 3.26 -5.09 -4.81
CA LEU A 150 1.81 -5.18 -4.59
C LEU A 150 1.46 -5.01 -3.10
N LEU A 151 2.26 -5.58 -2.21
CA LEU A 151 2.05 -5.50 -0.77
C LEU A 151 2.33 -4.10 -0.20
N ALA A 152 3.19 -3.32 -0.86
CA ALA A 152 3.48 -1.94 -0.49
C ALA A 152 2.44 -0.92 -1.00
N LEU A 153 1.57 -1.29 -1.93
CA LEU A 153 0.48 -0.42 -2.41
C LEU A 153 -0.64 -0.36 -1.38
N SER A 154 -1.39 0.76 -1.31
CA SER A 154 -2.59 0.85 -0.46
C SER A 154 -3.66 -0.16 -0.89
N LEU A 155 -4.26 -0.87 0.09
CA LEU A 155 -5.28 -1.88 -0.18
C LEU A 155 -6.50 -1.27 -0.87
N GLU A 156 -7.23 -0.40 -0.18
CA GLU A 156 -8.47 0.18 -0.70
C GLU A 156 -8.21 1.10 -1.89
N LYS A 157 -7.34 2.11 -1.71
CA LYS A 157 -7.14 3.18 -2.71
C LYS A 157 -6.49 2.72 -4.02
N ARG A 158 -5.78 1.59 -4.03
CA ARG A 158 -5.05 1.12 -5.23
C ARG A 158 -5.37 -0.30 -5.61
N LEU A 159 -5.23 -1.27 -4.72
CA LEU A 159 -5.45 -2.67 -5.09
C LEU A 159 -6.92 -2.92 -5.40
N VAL A 160 -7.81 -2.64 -4.44
CA VAL A 160 -9.25 -2.85 -4.56
C VAL A 160 -9.85 -1.95 -5.65
N ALA A 161 -9.63 -0.63 -5.54
CA ALA A 161 -10.20 0.33 -6.49
C ALA A 161 -9.85 0.01 -7.95
N ARG A 162 -8.59 -0.36 -8.21
CA ARG A 162 -8.14 -0.62 -9.59
C ARG A 162 -8.47 -2.03 -10.05
N HIS A 163 -8.63 -2.99 -9.16
CA HIS A 163 -9.11 -4.32 -9.52
C HIS A 163 -10.52 -4.27 -10.09
N TYR A 164 -11.45 -3.61 -9.41
CA TYR A 164 -12.82 -3.49 -9.90
C TYR A 164 -12.92 -2.72 -11.20
N VAL A 165 -12.15 -1.61 -11.33
CA VAL A 165 -12.05 -0.89 -12.61
C VAL A 165 -11.54 -1.81 -13.71
N MET A 166 -10.48 -2.57 -13.45
CA MET A 166 -9.93 -3.51 -14.43
C MET A 166 -10.92 -4.61 -14.81
N LYS A 167 -11.70 -5.13 -13.85
CA LYS A 167 -12.73 -6.14 -14.06
C LYS A 167 -13.83 -5.62 -15.01
N VAL A 168 -14.39 -4.45 -14.72
CA VAL A 168 -15.41 -3.81 -15.57
C VAL A 168 -14.88 -3.53 -16.98
N LEU A 169 -13.64 -3.07 -17.10
CA LEU A 169 -13.04 -2.80 -18.40
C LEU A 169 -12.84 -4.07 -19.24
N ARG A 170 -12.50 -5.20 -18.61
CA ARG A 170 -12.39 -6.50 -19.28
C ARG A 170 -13.75 -7.03 -19.72
N GLU A 171 -14.76 -6.94 -18.86
CA GLU A 171 -16.15 -7.33 -19.18
C GLU A 171 -16.70 -6.53 -20.38
N LYS A 172 -16.27 -5.26 -20.53
CA LYS A 172 -16.63 -4.40 -21.67
C LYS A 172 -15.72 -4.54 -22.89
N GLY A 173 -14.72 -5.43 -22.87
CA GLY A 173 -13.78 -5.61 -23.98
C GLY A 173 -12.83 -4.43 -24.23
N LEU A 174 -12.74 -3.47 -23.30
CA LEU A 174 -11.94 -2.25 -23.44
C LEU A 174 -10.49 -2.42 -22.99
N LEU A 175 -10.17 -3.52 -22.33
CA LEU A 175 -8.84 -3.81 -21.83
C LEU A 175 -8.38 -5.17 -22.33
N ASP A 176 -7.23 -5.18 -23.01
CA ASP A 176 -6.56 -6.40 -23.45
C ASP A 176 -6.28 -7.32 -22.24
N GLY A 177 -6.59 -8.61 -22.40
CA GLY A 177 -6.29 -9.67 -21.43
C GLY A 177 -4.80 -9.78 -21.10
N ARG A 178 -3.90 -9.33 -22.00
CA ARG A 178 -2.45 -9.27 -21.72
C ARG A 178 -2.08 -8.22 -20.68
N THR A 179 -2.92 -7.21 -20.44
CA THR A 179 -2.66 -6.21 -19.39
C THR A 179 -2.87 -6.85 -18.01
N GLY A 180 -1.76 -7.28 -17.41
CA GLY A 180 -1.75 -7.86 -16.08
C GLY A 180 -2.06 -6.84 -14.97
N PHE A 181 -2.68 -7.31 -13.90
CA PHE A 181 -3.08 -6.47 -12.76
C PHE A 181 -1.90 -5.72 -12.13
N TYR A 182 -0.74 -6.35 -11.99
CA TYR A 182 0.45 -5.71 -11.44
C TYR A 182 0.79 -4.39 -12.14
N THR A 183 0.82 -4.42 -13.48
CA THR A 183 1.11 -3.25 -14.31
C THR A 183 0.07 -2.16 -14.07
N PHE A 184 -1.20 -2.53 -13.98
CA PHE A 184 -2.31 -1.61 -13.76
C PHE A 184 -2.32 -1.01 -12.35
N ALA A 185 -2.09 -1.82 -11.33
CA ALA A 185 -2.02 -1.43 -9.92
C ALA A 185 -0.82 -0.49 -9.64
N LYS A 186 0.29 -0.68 -10.35
CA LYS A 186 1.52 0.11 -10.18
C LYS A 186 1.46 1.50 -10.82
N LEU A 187 0.52 1.78 -11.72
CA LEU A 187 0.44 3.08 -12.40
C LEU A 187 0.41 4.26 -11.40
N GLY A 188 1.15 5.33 -11.71
CA GLY A 188 1.00 6.58 -10.96
C GLY A 188 -0.43 7.10 -11.08
N GLU A 189 -0.88 7.90 -10.12
CA GLU A 189 -2.27 8.38 -10.08
C GLU A 189 -2.67 9.15 -11.35
N GLY A 190 -1.79 10.04 -11.83
CA GLY A 190 -2.03 10.77 -13.09
C GLY A 190 -2.13 9.85 -14.30
N ALA A 191 -1.19 8.91 -14.44
CA ALA A 191 -1.21 7.94 -15.54
C ALA A 191 -2.43 7.01 -15.48
N PHE A 192 -2.84 6.61 -14.28
CA PHE A 192 -4.05 5.82 -14.07
C PHE A 192 -5.30 6.59 -14.51
N LYS A 193 -5.45 7.85 -14.07
CA LYS A 193 -6.59 8.69 -14.46
C LYS A 193 -6.64 8.92 -15.96
N LEU A 194 -5.52 9.28 -16.59
CA LEU A 194 -5.46 9.47 -18.04
C LEU A 194 -5.86 8.20 -18.79
N ARG A 195 -5.33 7.05 -18.38
CA ARG A 195 -5.68 5.77 -18.99
C ARG A 195 -7.14 5.40 -18.76
N PHE A 196 -7.68 5.65 -17.57
CA PHE A 196 -9.08 5.42 -17.24
C PHE A 196 -10.02 6.31 -18.06
N LEU A 197 -9.73 7.62 -18.14
CA LEU A 197 -10.50 8.56 -18.95
C LEU A 197 -10.46 8.19 -20.44
N ALA A 198 -9.30 7.80 -20.97
CA ALA A 198 -9.18 7.33 -22.35
C ALA A 198 -10.07 6.10 -22.62
N LEU A 199 -10.06 5.11 -21.71
CA LEU A 199 -10.91 3.93 -21.81
C LEU A 199 -12.40 4.26 -21.65
N GLN A 200 -12.74 5.23 -20.79
CA GLN A 200 -14.12 5.70 -20.63
C GLN A 200 -14.61 6.50 -21.85
N MET A 201 -13.75 7.29 -22.48
CA MET A 201 -14.09 7.98 -23.73
C MET A 201 -14.35 7.00 -24.87
N LEU A 202 -13.54 5.94 -24.99
CA LEU A 202 -13.80 4.84 -25.92
C LEU A 202 -15.15 4.16 -25.65
N MET A 203 -15.51 3.99 -24.38
CA MET A 203 -16.82 3.47 -23.99
C MET A 203 -17.96 4.39 -24.46
N LEU A 204 -17.83 5.71 -24.27
CA LEU A 204 -18.84 6.67 -24.71
C LEU A 204 -18.93 6.70 -26.25
N GLN A 205 -17.80 6.63 -26.95
CA GLN A 205 -17.77 6.56 -28.40
C GLN A 205 -18.42 5.29 -28.94
N LEU A 206 -18.18 4.11 -28.35
CA LEU A 206 -18.86 2.87 -28.74
C LEU A 206 -20.37 2.95 -28.48
N VAL A 207 -20.79 3.44 -27.31
CA VAL A 207 -22.21 3.63 -26.99
C VAL A 207 -22.89 4.61 -27.95
N LEU A 208 -22.19 5.66 -28.38
CA LEU A 208 -22.69 6.61 -29.37
C LEU A 208 -22.67 6.03 -30.80
N ALA A 209 -21.68 5.20 -31.13
CA ALA A 209 -21.49 4.58 -32.45
C ALA A 209 -22.45 3.41 -32.71
N ASP A 210 -22.84 2.66 -31.67
CA ASP A 210 -23.82 1.58 -31.76
C ASP A 210 -25.26 2.10 -31.96
N GLY A 211 -25.44 3.42 -32.09
CA GLY A 211 -26.73 4.06 -32.32
C GLY A 211 -27.64 3.91 -31.10
N GLY A 212 -27.76 4.95 -30.29
CA GLY A 212 -28.54 4.98 -29.05
C GLY A 212 -30.06 4.76 -29.18
N THR A 213 -30.53 3.78 -29.94
CA THR A 213 -31.94 3.44 -30.18
C THR A 213 -32.32 2.00 -29.84
N ALA A 214 -31.38 1.08 -29.55
CA ALA A 214 -31.76 -0.30 -29.20
C ALA A 214 -32.00 -0.54 -27.70
N ILE A 215 -31.46 0.30 -26.80
CA ILE A 215 -31.50 0.03 -25.35
C ILE A 215 -32.79 0.60 -24.70
N TYR A 216 -33.44 1.60 -25.30
CA TYR A 216 -34.70 2.16 -24.78
C TYR A 216 -35.95 1.35 -25.20
N ALA A 217 -35.90 0.59 -26.30
CA ALA A 217 -37.05 -0.21 -26.75
C ALA A 217 -37.27 -1.48 -25.91
N HIS A 218 -36.24 -2.01 -25.25
CA HIS A 218 -36.37 -3.22 -24.43
C HIS A 218 -36.98 -2.97 -23.04
N TRP A 219 -36.94 -1.73 -22.54
CA TRP A 219 -37.48 -1.38 -21.22
C TRP A 219 -38.95 -0.92 -21.22
N GLN A 220 -39.59 -0.77 -22.38
CA GLN A 220 -40.97 -0.24 -22.48
C GLN A 220 -42.03 -1.26 -22.92
N MET A 221 -41.71 -2.56 -23.04
CA MET A 221 -42.69 -3.61 -23.35
C MET A 221 -42.64 -4.78 -22.35
N ARG A 222 -42.81 -4.49 -21.05
CA ARG A 222 -43.47 -5.45 -20.15
C ARG A 222 -44.92 -5.00 -19.97
N PRO A 223 -45.91 -5.70 -20.52
CA PRO A 223 -47.27 -5.58 -20.04
C PRO A 223 -47.28 -5.98 -18.57
N CYS A 224 -47.88 -5.13 -17.72
CA CYS A 224 -48.38 -5.57 -16.44
C CYS A 224 -49.58 -6.48 -16.70
N ASP A 225 -49.34 -7.78 -16.87
CA ASP A 225 -50.42 -8.75 -16.82
C ASP A 225 -50.72 -9.04 -15.35
N GLY A 226 -51.83 -8.45 -14.91
CA GLY A 226 -52.54 -8.89 -13.72
C GLY A 226 -53.26 -10.21 -14.01
N SER A 227 -53.12 -11.14 -13.09
CA SER A 227 -54.05 -12.24 -12.80
C SER A 227 -53.78 -12.71 -11.38
#